data_AF-A0AA36E8F9-F1
#
_entry.id   AF-A0AA36E8F9-F1
#
_cell.length_a   1.000
_cell.length_b   1.000
_cell.length_c   1.000
_cell.angle_alpha   90.00
_cell.angle_beta   90.00
_cell.angle_gamma   90.00
#
_symmetry.space_group_name_H-M   'P 1'
#
loop_
_entity.id
_entity.type
_entity.pdbx_description
1 polymer ?
#
loop_
_entity_poly.entity_id
_entity_poly.type
_entity_poly.pdbx_seq_one_letter_code
_entity_poly.pdbx_strand_id
1 'polypeptide(L)'
;MESPNDMYLTVDFHYNGMFAPNPLVYLDRMRMLVRDVDFGGMKYREFMLWVSKLTRRRCDNLYYYSSHERLAEGIRGIDSDVDYFEFIEDGYIAKNELRMDVYIDHQNEPILD
;
A
#
# COMPACT_ATOMS: atom_id res chain seq x y z
N MET A 1 22.76 14.56 19.66
CA MET A 1 21.87 13.41 19.94
C MET A 1 21.31 13.02 18.59
N GLU A 2 21.92 12.03 17.95
CA GLU A 2 21.38 11.46 16.72
C GLU A 2 20.24 10.52 17.15
N SER A 3 19.03 10.74 16.64
CA SER A 3 17.91 9.80 16.84
C SER A 3 18.33 8.43 16.31
N PRO A 4 17.98 7.33 16.98
CA PRO A 4 18.22 6.00 16.45
C PRO A 4 17.48 5.92 15.11
N ASN A 5 18.18 5.60 14.01
CA ASN A 5 17.64 5.43 12.65
C ASN A 5 16.11 5.29 12.63
N ASP A 6 15.38 6.39 12.41
CA ASP A 6 13.94 6.35 12.17
C ASP A 6 13.78 5.70 10.78
N MET A 7 13.85 4.36 10.75
CA MET A 7 13.78 3.60 9.51
C MET A 7 12.34 3.61 9.04
N TYR A 8 11.98 4.58 8.21
CA TYR A 8 10.64 4.63 7.62
C TYR A 8 10.45 3.55 6.57
N LEU A 9 9.21 3.09 6.43
CA LEU A 9 8.82 2.19 5.35
C LEU A 9 9.08 2.86 3.98
N THR A 10 9.64 2.09 3.06
CA THR A 10 9.66 2.45 1.64
C THR A 10 8.44 1.86 0.98
N VAL A 11 7.55 2.71 0.46
CA VAL A 11 6.29 2.24 -0.13
C VAL A 11 6.30 2.52 -1.62
N ASP A 12 6.00 1.49 -2.40
CA ASP A 12 5.80 1.59 -3.82
C ASP A 12 4.31 1.69 -4.15
N PHE A 13 3.88 2.85 -4.66
CA PHE A 13 2.49 3.07 -5.02
C PHE A 13 2.26 2.75 -6.50
N HIS A 14 1.42 1.75 -6.73
CA HIS A 14 0.95 1.29 -8.03
C HIS A 14 -0.46 1.84 -8.25
N TYR A 15 -0.63 2.72 -9.25
CA TYR A 15 -1.89 3.45 -9.45
C TYR A 15 -2.19 3.73 -10.92
N ASN A 16 -3.43 4.13 -11.19
CA ASN A 16 -4.00 4.21 -12.55
C ASN A 16 -3.91 2.90 -13.36
N GLY A 17 -3.58 1.78 -12.71
CA GLY A 17 -3.68 0.45 -13.26
C GLY A 17 -5.07 -0.14 -13.01
N MET A 18 -5.16 -1.44 -13.23
CA MET A 18 -6.31 -2.26 -12.85
C MET A 18 -5.83 -3.65 -12.53
N PHE A 19 -6.56 -4.34 -11.66
CA PHE A 19 -6.36 -5.77 -11.48
C PHE A 19 -6.93 -6.52 -12.68
N ALA A 20 -6.21 -7.53 -13.14
CA ALA A 20 -6.70 -8.50 -14.08
C ALA A 20 -6.86 -9.85 -13.36
N PRO A 21 -8.03 -10.51 -13.45
CA PRO A 21 -8.21 -11.81 -12.85
C PRO A 21 -7.49 -12.90 -13.66
N ASN A 22 -7.08 -13.98 -12.99
CA ASN A 22 -6.60 -15.25 -13.55
C ASN A 22 -5.43 -15.17 -14.57
N PRO A 23 -4.16 -15.16 -14.11
CA PRO A 23 -3.74 -15.05 -12.71
C PRO A 23 -3.97 -13.62 -12.18
N LEU A 24 -4.20 -13.48 -10.87
CA LEU A 24 -4.33 -12.15 -10.28
C LEU A 24 -3.03 -11.37 -10.47
N VAL A 25 -3.08 -10.33 -11.27
CA VAL A 25 -1.98 -9.40 -11.54
C VAL A 25 -2.49 -7.98 -11.50
N TYR A 26 -1.62 -7.04 -11.14
CA TYR A 26 -1.90 -5.62 -11.29
C TYR A 26 -1.24 -5.12 -12.58
N LEU A 27 -2.05 -4.62 -13.51
CA LEU A 27 -1.58 -4.06 -14.78
C LEU A 27 -1.17 -2.60 -14.57
N ASP A 28 0.08 -2.42 -14.16
CA ASP A 28 0.66 -1.11 -13.85
C ASP A 28 0.61 -0.12 -15.01
N ARG A 29 0.10 1.07 -14.74
CA ARG A 29 0.31 2.24 -15.61
C ARG A 29 1.25 3.26 -15.00
N MET A 30 1.21 3.44 -13.68
CA MET A 30 2.06 4.37 -12.95
C MET A 30 2.57 3.72 -11.67
N ARG A 31 3.85 3.97 -11.39
CA ARG A 31 4.55 3.50 -10.19
C ARG A 31 5.25 4.70 -9.54
N MET A 32 5.10 4.85 -8.23
CA MET A 32 5.76 5.92 -7.47
C MET A 32 6.36 5.38 -6.18
N LEU A 33 7.68 5.41 -6.12
CA LEU A 33 8.44 5.01 -4.95
C LEU A 33 8.54 6.17 -3.97
N VAL A 34 8.05 5.97 -2.75
CA VAL A 34 8.04 6.96 -1.67
C VAL A 34 8.88 6.46 -0.51
N ARG A 35 9.70 7.37 0.02
CA ARG A 35 10.63 7.16 1.14
C ARG A 35 10.50 8.32 2.12
N ASP A 36 11.04 8.13 3.32
CA ASP A 36 11.19 9.18 4.33
C ASP A 36 9.85 9.82 4.76
N VAL A 37 8.79 9.01 4.78
CA VAL A 37 7.46 9.40 5.26
C VAL A 37 7.11 8.57 6.49
N ASP A 38 6.72 9.24 7.56
CA ASP A 38 6.21 8.60 8.77
C ASP A 38 4.77 8.12 8.56
N PHE A 39 4.61 6.99 7.86
CA PHE A 39 3.30 6.36 7.70
C PHE A 39 2.74 5.86 9.04
N GLY A 40 3.59 5.42 9.97
CA GLY A 40 3.16 4.96 11.29
C GLY A 40 2.57 6.08 12.17
N GLY A 41 3.00 7.32 11.95
CA GLY A 41 2.44 8.52 12.60
C GLY A 41 1.11 9.02 12.02
N MET A 42 0.65 8.47 10.88
CA MET A 42 -0.63 8.85 10.26
C MET A 42 -1.77 7.97 10.76
N LYS A 43 -2.98 8.52 10.85
CA LYS A 43 -4.21 7.70 10.91
C LYS A 43 -4.64 7.26 9.52
N TYR A 44 -5.45 6.21 9.41
CA TYR A 44 -5.96 5.71 8.13
C TYR A 44 -6.59 6.82 7.28
N ARG A 45 -7.42 7.68 7.87
CA ARG A 45 -8.03 8.81 7.15
C ARG A 45 -7.00 9.80 6.60
N GLU A 46 -5.92 10.05 7.34
CA GLU A 46 -4.85 10.96 6.91
C GLU A 46 -4.04 10.33 5.79
N PHE A 47 -3.76 9.04 5.89
CA PHE A 47 -3.14 8.24 4.83
C PHE A 47 -3.99 8.29 3.54
N MET A 48 -5.29 8.03 3.61
CA MET A 48 -6.18 8.08 2.44
C MET A 48 -6.20 9.46 1.77
N LEU A 49 -6.22 10.54 2.56
CA LEU A 49 -6.12 11.91 2.04
C LEU A 49 -4.76 12.18 1.40
N TRP A 50 -3.68 11.65 1.99
CA TRP A 50 -2.34 11.78 1.47
C TRP A 50 -2.19 11.05 0.13
N VAL A 51 -2.66 9.80 0.04
CA VAL A 51 -2.62 9.00 -1.19
C VAL A 51 -3.48 9.65 -2.29
N SER A 52 -4.65 10.19 -1.95
CA SER A 52 -5.50 10.91 -2.92
C SER A 52 -4.80 12.14 -3.50
N LYS A 53 -4.01 12.86 -2.69
CA LYS A 53 -3.19 13.98 -3.16
C LYS A 53 -2.02 13.50 -4.02
N LEU A 54 -1.38 12.40 -3.65
CA LEU A 54 -0.28 11.77 -4.40
C LEU A 54 -0.71 11.42 -5.82
N THR A 55 -1.85 10.74 -5.95
CA THR A 55 -2.38 10.26 -7.24
C THR A 55 -3.16 11.32 -8.01
N ARG A 56 -3.50 12.45 -7.36
CA ARG A 56 -4.41 13.51 -7.86
C ARG A 56 -5.79 12.97 -8.24
N ARG A 57 -6.23 11.89 -7.61
CA ARG A 57 -7.52 11.25 -7.83
C ARG A 57 -8.11 10.81 -6.50
N ARG A 58 -9.42 10.57 -6.49
CA ARG A 58 -10.06 9.89 -5.37
C ARG A 58 -9.55 8.46 -5.33
N CYS A 59 -9.15 8.00 -4.15
CA CYS A 59 -8.81 6.61 -3.89
C CYS A 59 -9.88 6.03 -2.98
N ASP A 60 -10.59 5.01 -3.47
CA ASP A 60 -11.64 4.34 -2.72
C ASP A 60 -11.20 2.94 -2.28
N ASN A 61 -10.40 2.24 -3.10
CA ASN A 61 -9.94 0.90 -2.82
C ASN A 61 -8.40 0.85 -2.82
N LEU A 62 -7.81 0.51 -1.67
CA LEU A 62 -6.37 0.29 -1.51
C LEU A 62 -6.09 -1.13 -1.08
N TYR A 63 -5.00 -1.67 -1.61
CA TYR A 63 -4.52 -2.99 -1.27
C TYR A 63 -3.03 -2.94 -1.01
N TYR A 64 -2.52 -3.74 -0.08
CA TYR A 64 -1.09 -3.90 0.12
C TYR A 64 -0.67 -5.35 -0.02
N TYR A 65 0.63 -5.51 -0.27
CA TYR A 65 1.27 -6.80 -0.40
C TYR A 65 2.67 -6.73 0.23
N SER A 66 2.93 -7.61 1.19
CA SER A 66 4.15 -7.60 2.02
C SER A 66 5.10 -8.78 1.77
N SER A 67 4.64 -9.85 1.11
CA SER A 67 5.32 -11.17 1.11
C SER A 67 5.93 -11.57 -0.24
N HIS A 68 6.52 -12.76 -0.29
CA HIS A 68 7.07 -13.39 -1.51
C HIS A 68 6.15 -14.51 -2.05
N GLU A 69 4.90 -14.57 -1.58
CA GLU A 69 3.89 -15.51 -2.05
C GLU A 69 3.33 -15.10 -3.41
N ARG A 70 2.25 -15.71 -3.91
CA ARG A 70 1.58 -15.18 -5.10
C ARG A 70 0.74 -13.97 -4.67
N LEU A 71 0.62 -12.95 -5.53
CA LEU A 71 -0.24 -11.79 -5.24
C LEU A 71 -1.67 -12.23 -4.86
N ALA A 72 -2.18 -13.28 -5.52
CA ALA A 72 -3.47 -13.91 -5.23
C ALA A 72 -3.62 -14.47 -3.81
N GLU A 73 -2.52 -14.77 -3.12
CA GLU A 73 -2.51 -15.43 -1.81
C GLU A 73 -2.24 -14.45 -0.67
N GLY A 74 -1.59 -13.32 -0.94
CA GLY A 74 -1.09 -12.41 0.10
C GLY A 74 -1.56 -10.96 -0.01
N ILE A 75 -2.36 -10.60 -1.02
CA ILE A 75 -2.90 -9.24 -1.13
C ILE A 75 -3.98 -9.01 -0.08
N ARG A 76 -3.96 -7.85 0.57
CA ARG A 76 -4.91 -7.46 1.63
C ARG A 76 -5.47 -6.07 1.39
N GLY A 77 -6.74 -5.86 1.68
CA GLY A 77 -7.39 -4.55 1.61
C GLY A 77 -6.96 -3.63 2.76
N ILE A 78 -7.05 -2.31 2.55
CA ILE A 78 -6.89 -1.30 3.58
C ILE A 78 -8.16 -0.47 3.62
N ASP A 79 -9.16 -0.93 4.37
CA ASP A 79 -10.50 -0.32 4.36
C ASP A 79 -10.87 0.33 5.71
N SER A 80 -10.09 0.06 6.76
CA SER A 80 -10.30 0.54 8.11
C SER A 80 -9.01 0.95 8.83
N ASP A 81 -9.14 1.59 10.00
CA ASP A 81 -8.00 1.87 10.89
C ASP A 81 -7.28 0.59 11.35
N VAL A 82 -7.99 -0.53 11.47
CA VAL A 82 -7.40 -1.82 11.86
C VAL A 82 -6.54 -2.36 10.73
N ASP A 83 -7.07 -2.41 9.50
CA ASP A 83 -6.32 -2.89 8.33
C ASP A 83 -5.10 -2.00 8.05
N TYR A 84 -5.22 -0.68 8.28
CA TYR A 84 -4.12 0.25 8.16
C TYR A 84 -3.04 -0.01 9.20
N PHE A 85 -3.42 -0.29 10.45
CA PHE A 85 -2.46 -0.66 11.48
C PHE A 85 -1.74 -1.97 11.13
N GLU A 86 -2.46 -2.98 10.64
CA GLU A 86 -1.86 -4.23 10.16
C GLU A 86 -0.89 -3.99 8.99
N PHE A 87 -1.24 -3.14 8.03
CA PHE A 87 -0.33 -2.73 6.94
C PHE A 87 0.99 -2.17 7.47
N ILE A 88 0.93 -1.29 8.49
CA ILE A 88 2.12 -0.70 9.09
C ILE A 88 2.94 -1.77 9.83
N GLU A 89 2.31 -2.60 10.66
CA GLU A 89 2.99 -3.68 11.40
C GLU A 89 3.66 -4.67 10.44
N ASP A 90 2.94 -5.11 9.41
CA ASP A 90 3.46 -6.01 8.39
C ASP A 90 4.67 -5.41 7.68
N GLY A 91 4.66 -4.12 7.37
CA GLY A 91 5.80 -3.44 6.77
C GLY A 91 7.05 -3.46 7.64
N TYR A 92 6.90 -3.32 8.95
CA TYR A 92 8.02 -3.35 9.90
C TYR A 92 8.51 -4.76 10.24
N ILE A 93 7.63 -5.76 10.17
CA ILE A 93 7.96 -7.17 10.44
C ILE A 93 8.49 -7.88 9.19
N ALA A 94 8.10 -7.40 8.00
CA ALA A 94 8.51 -7.99 6.73
C ALA A 94 10.04 -8.06 6.63
N LYS A 95 10.54 -9.24 6.22
CA LYS A 95 11.96 -9.46 5.92
C LYS A 95 12.42 -8.75 4.62
N ASN A 96 11.55 -7.94 4.02
CA ASN A 96 11.72 -7.30 2.72
C ASN A 96 12.31 -5.89 2.85
N GLU A 97 13.32 -5.69 3.69
CA GLU A 97 14.03 -4.41 3.82
C GLU A 97 13.12 -3.19 4.09
N LEU A 98 12.03 -3.38 4.85
CA LEU A 98 11.02 -2.35 5.11
C LEU A 98 10.33 -1.81 3.85
N ARG A 99 10.25 -2.62 2.80
CA ARG A 99 9.61 -2.26 1.53
C ARG A 99 8.27 -2.96 1.34
N MET A 100 7.28 -2.17 0.93
CA MET A 100 5.89 -2.59 0.71
C MET A 100 5.39 -2.12 -0.64
N ASP A 101 4.57 -2.91 -1.32
CA ASP A 101 3.82 -2.47 -2.50
C ASP A 101 2.36 -2.17 -2.09
N VAL A 102 1.86 -1.01 -2.52
CA VAL A 102 0.47 -0.57 -2.36
C VAL A 102 -0.16 -0.38 -3.73
N TYR A 103 -1.24 -1.10 -3.99
CA TYR A 103 -2.00 -1.08 -5.23
C TYR A 103 -3.31 -0.31 -5.03
N ILE A 104 -3.60 0.58 -5.96
CA ILE A 104 -4.79 1.43 -5.91
C ILE A 104 -5.70 1.05 -7.07
N ASP A 105 -6.92 0.64 -6.75
CA ASP A 105 -7.97 0.51 -7.76
C ASP A 105 -8.83 1.78 -7.79
N HIS A 106 -8.82 2.45 -8.94
CA HIS A 106 -9.67 3.62 -9.20
C HIS A 106 -10.98 3.26 -9.92
N GLN A 107 -11.17 2.01 -10.32
CA GLN A 107 -12.35 1.56 -11.08
C GLN A 107 -13.49 1.08 -10.17
N ASN A 108 -13.24 0.97 -8.86
CA ASN A 108 -14.17 0.47 -7.85
C ASN A 108 -14.65 -0.96 -8.12
N GLU A 109 -13.79 -1.81 -8.70
CA GLU A 109 -14.09 -3.23 -8.81
C GLU A 109 -13.64 -3.92 -7.52
N PRO A 110 -14.55 -4.59 -6.78
CA PRO A 110 -14.15 -5.40 -5.65
C PRO A 110 -13.32 -6.58 -6.16
N ILE A 111 -12.05 -6.62 -5.77
CA ILE A 111 -11.07 -7.62 -6.22
C ILE A 111 -10.98 -8.82 -5.27
N LEU A 112 -11.46 -8.65 -4.04
CA LEU A 112 -11.54 -9.68 -3.00
C LEU A 112 -13.01 -9.98 -2.73
N ASP A 113 -13.39 -11.25 -2.85
CA ASP A 113 -14.72 -11.79 -2.53
C ASP A 113 -14.92 -11.98 -1.02
#